data_AF-A0A9P5Q7T1-F1
#
_entry.id   AF-A0A9P5Q7T1-F1
#
_cell.length_a   1.000
_cell.length_b   1.000
_cell.length_c   1.000
_cell.angle_alpha   90.00
_cell.angle_beta   90.00
_cell.angle_gamma   90.00
#
_symmetry.space_group_name_H-M   'P 1'
#
loop_
_entity.id
_entity.type
_entity.pdbx_description
1 polymer ?
#
loop_
_entity_poly.entity_id
_entity_poly.type
_entity_poly.pdbx_seq_one_letter_code
_entity_poly.pdbx_strand_id
1 'polypeptide(L)'
;MTTQKSTILFASDPSIMYSPPNAWDIGQNGSTTTSQPGATAQLNFSGSFIEVYGIFPKNVASAPVSHYTLDNETPLIFTTPIGNESDSHSPFVFYEANPANGNHSLLITLESGEQLDLSFIVFADPEEFPAVPSSSTLIGGIVFAAVTVMVGAILVFYHIYRRKKGKVSGPGYSPNPEPFLFAARLRRPTTGSSVAVRHSRVLSIDPSSHSAIFESAVQPASITESSYIDEKASLKNPDQRTSSENIVLPRSPSVHSSLQLHPPSTLHSSTSDAPPSYKTVYRVSQW
;
A
#
# COMPACT_ATOMS: atom_id res chain seq x y z
N MET A 1 -12.66 -5.98 -12.18
CA MET A 1 -12.32 -6.25 -10.78
C MET A 1 -10.81 -6.34 -10.73
N THR A 2 -10.15 -5.31 -10.22
CA THR A 2 -8.70 -5.32 -9.98
C THR A 2 -8.48 -5.97 -8.63
N THR A 3 -7.63 -6.99 -8.56
CA THR A 3 -7.25 -7.62 -7.29
C THR A 3 -6.21 -6.74 -6.62
N GLN A 4 -6.55 -6.12 -5.50
CA GLN A 4 -5.61 -5.35 -4.69
C GLN A 4 -4.63 -6.32 -4.01
N LYS A 5 -3.33 -6.07 -4.15
CA LYS A 5 -2.29 -6.87 -3.49
C LYS A 5 -2.10 -6.36 -2.07
N SER A 6 -2.20 -7.26 -1.09
CA SER A 6 -1.88 -6.97 0.30
C SER A 6 -0.52 -7.56 0.69
N THR A 7 0.17 -6.84 1.56
CA THR A 7 1.42 -7.25 2.19
C THR A 7 1.16 -7.48 3.68
N ILE A 8 1.65 -8.60 4.20
CA ILE A 8 1.58 -8.95 5.62
C ILE A 8 3.00 -8.92 6.17
N LEU A 9 3.24 -8.11 7.20
CA LEU A 9 4.51 -8.02 7.92
C LEU A 9 4.32 -8.54 9.35
N PHE A 10 5.12 -9.53 9.75
CA PHE A 10 5.17 -9.93 11.16
C PHE A 10 5.78 -8.80 12.00
N ALA A 11 5.39 -8.69 13.27
CA ALA A 11 5.97 -7.68 14.16
C ALA A 11 7.50 -7.82 14.29
N SER A 12 8.03 -9.05 14.20
CA SER A 12 9.48 -9.28 14.20
C SER A 12 10.21 -8.83 12.91
N ASP A 13 9.51 -8.27 11.92
CA ASP A 13 10.12 -7.86 10.65
C ASP A 13 11.13 -6.71 10.87
N PRO A 14 12.34 -6.80 10.29
CA PRO A 14 13.38 -5.79 10.50
C PRO A 14 13.08 -4.42 9.88
N SER A 15 12.04 -4.29 9.05
CA SER A 15 11.57 -2.99 8.56
C SER A 15 10.82 -2.17 9.62
N ILE A 16 10.40 -2.78 10.73
CA ILE A 16 9.78 -2.10 11.86
C ILE A 16 10.88 -1.62 12.82
N MET A 17 10.91 -0.31 13.06
CA MET A 17 11.88 0.32 13.95
C MET A 17 11.33 0.40 15.37
N TYR A 18 11.98 -0.29 16.30
CA TYR A 18 11.61 -0.33 17.70
C TYR A 18 12.48 0.62 18.54
N SER A 19 11.86 1.35 19.48
CA SER A 19 12.57 2.24 20.39
C SER A 19 11.96 2.23 21.81
N PRO A 20 12.78 2.21 22.88
CA PRO A 20 14.20 1.90 22.83
C PRO A 20 14.41 0.41 22.45
N PRO A 21 15.56 0.02 21.86
CA PRO A 21 15.76 -1.34 21.33
C PRO A 21 15.65 -2.46 22.36
N ASN A 22 15.83 -2.15 23.65
CA ASN A 22 15.77 -3.11 24.76
C ASN A 22 14.41 -3.16 25.46
N ALA A 23 13.41 -2.41 24.99
CA ALA A 23 12.04 -2.44 25.53
C ALA A 23 11.15 -3.51 24.88
N TRP A 24 11.64 -4.15 23.81
CA TRP A 24 10.84 -5.04 22.97
C TRP A 24 11.44 -6.44 22.94
N ASP A 25 10.62 -7.42 23.31
CA ASP A 25 10.96 -8.84 23.28
C ASP A 25 10.33 -9.48 22.04
N ILE A 26 11.16 -10.07 21.18
CA ILE A 26 10.73 -10.73 19.95
C ILE A 26 10.35 -12.19 20.26
N GLY A 27 9.09 -12.55 19.99
CA GLY A 27 8.59 -13.91 20.14
C GLY A 27 8.99 -14.84 19.00
N GLN A 28 9.03 -16.15 19.26
CA GLN A 28 9.39 -17.16 18.25
C GLN A 28 8.37 -17.28 17.10
N ASN A 29 7.15 -16.80 17.31
CA ASN A 29 6.05 -16.79 16.34
C ASN A 29 6.02 -15.53 15.47
N GLY A 30 7.04 -14.67 15.56
CA GLY A 30 7.09 -13.39 14.84
C GLY A 30 6.31 -12.26 15.50
N SER A 31 5.71 -12.50 16.68
CA SER A 31 5.17 -11.43 17.52
C SER A 31 6.28 -10.61 18.17
N THR A 32 5.95 -9.42 18.66
CA THR A 32 6.85 -8.60 19.45
C THR A 32 6.06 -7.97 20.59
N THR A 33 6.59 -8.10 21.80
CA THR A 33 5.92 -7.67 23.02
C THR A 33 6.71 -6.56 23.72
N THR A 34 6.01 -5.66 24.40
CA THR A 34 6.64 -4.68 25.28
C THR A 34 5.79 -4.46 26.53
N SER A 35 6.45 -4.25 27.66
CA SER A 35 5.85 -3.89 28.94
C SER A 35 6.28 -2.50 29.43
N GLN A 36 7.02 -1.76 28.60
CA GLN A 36 7.60 -0.48 28.98
C GLN A 36 6.75 0.68 28.43
N PRO A 37 6.07 1.47 29.29
CA PRO A 37 5.41 2.71 28.87
C PRO A 37 6.37 3.65 28.15
N GLY A 38 5.90 4.24 27.05
CA GLY A 38 6.67 5.07 26.13
C GLY A 38 7.45 4.30 25.06
N ALA A 39 7.46 2.96 25.08
CA ALA A 39 8.06 2.17 24.01
C ALA A 39 7.27 2.35 22.70
N THR A 40 7.99 2.51 21.59
CA THR A 40 7.43 2.78 20.26
C THR A 40 7.85 1.76 19.21
N ALA A 41 6.96 1.50 18.26
CA ALA A 41 7.23 0.78 17.02
C ALA A 41 6.84 1.68 15.83
N GLN A 42 7.75 1.86 14.87
CA GLN A 42 7.54 2.70 13.70
C GLN A 42 7.66 1.88 12.41
N LEU A 43 6.67 2.01 11.53
CA LEU A 43 6.65 1.40 10.21
C LEU A 43 6.46 2.47 9.14
N ASN A 44 7.32 2.43 8.12
CA ASN A 44 7.10 3.19 6.88
C ASN A 44 6.56 2.25 5.81
N PHE A 45 5.44 2.61 5.19
CA PHE A 45 4.80 1.78 4.18
C PHE A 45 4.30 2.63 3.00
N SER A 46 4.00 1.98 1.88
CA SER A 46 3.36 2.62 0.73
C SER A 46 2.03 1.91 0.50
N GLY A 47 0.91 2.64 0.50
CA GLY A 47 -0.41 2.02 0.43
C GLY A 47 -1.58 2.97 0.59
N SER A 48 -2.79 2.40 0.60
CA SER A 48 -4.06 3.10 0.90
C SER A 48 -4.83 2.50 2.07
N PHE A 49 -4.27 1.48 2.71
CA PHE A 49 -4.93 0.74 3.77
C PHE A 49 -3.87 0.17 4.71
N ILE A 50 -4.15 0.19 6.01
CA ILE A 50 -3.33 -0.47 7.03
C ILE A 50 -4.19 -0.97 8.19
N GLU A 51 -3.88 -2.18 8.66
CA GLU A 51 -4.41 -2.79 9.87
C GLU A 51 -3.26 -3.28 10.75
N VAL A 52 -3.39 -3.04 12.06
CA VAL A 52 -2.45 -3.56 13.07
C VAL A 52 -3.17 -4.61 13.88
N TYR A 53 -2.61 -5.82 13.89
CA TYR A 53 -3.11 -6.94 14.66
C TYR A 53 -2.25 -7.19 15.89
N GLY A 54 -2.89 -7.43 17.01
CA GLY A 54 -2.24 -7.80 18.26
C GLY A 54 -2.99 -8.90 19.01
N ILE A 55 -2.42 -9.32 20.13
CA ILE A 55 -2.99 -10.36 20.99
C ILE A 55 -3.37 -9.73 22.33
N PHE A 56 -4.52 -10.14 22.88
CA PHE A 56 -4.93 -9.68 24.20
C PHE A 56 -4.03 -10.31 25.27
N PRO A 57 -3.40 -9.50 26.14
CA PRO A 57 -2.57 -10.04 27.19
C PRO A 57 -3.42 -10.82 28.19
N LYS A 58 -2.86 -11.92 28.70
CA LYS A 58 -3.49 -12.78 29.70
C LYS A 58 -2.98 -12.45 31.09
N ASN A 59 -3.87 -12.58 32.08
CA ASN A 59 -3.50 -12.52 33.49
C ASN A 59 -2.74 -11.23 33.86
N VAL A 60 -3.06 -10.14 33.17
CA VAL A 60 -2.50 -8.81 33.45
C VAL A 60 -3.38 -8.06 34.46
N ALA A 61 -2.74 -7.30 35.35
CA ALA A 61 -3.45 -6.48 36.33
C ALA A 61 -4.04 -5.20 35.70
N SER A 62 -3.51 -4.75 34.56
CA SER A 62 -3.96 -3.56 33.84
C SER A 62 -4.02 -3.79 32.34
N ALA A 63 -5.14 -3.38 31.73
CA ALA A 63 -5.28 -3.27 30.28
C ALA A 63 -4.19 -2.35 29.70
N PRO A 64 -3.48 -2.75 28.64
CA PRO A 64 -2.57 -1.86 27.95
C PRO A 64 -3.38 -0.81 27.15
N VAL A 65 -2.85 0.40 27.13
CA VAL A 65 -3.36 1.52 26.33
C VAL A 65 -2.29 1.88 25.31
N SER A 66 -2.64 1.81 24.03
CA SER A 66 -1.73 2.12 22.92
C SER A 66 -2.22 3.31 22.10
N HIS A 67 -1.28 4.09 21.58
CA HIS A 67 -1.51 5.20 20.67
C HIS A 67 -1.02 4.87 19.27
N TYR A 68 -1.82 5.25 18.27
CA TYR A 68 -1.51 5.06 16.86
C TYR A 68 -1.54 6.41 16.17
N THR A 69 -0.41 6.79 15.58
CA THR A 69 -0.28 8.06 14.85
C THR A 69 0.14 7.77 13.42
N LEU A 70 -0.72 8.13 12.47
CA LEU A 70 -0.42 8.04 11.04
C LEU A 70 0.00 9.43 10.55
N ASP A 71 1.16 9.55 9.91
CA ASP A 71 1.66 10.80 9.29
C ASP A 71 1.69 12.03 10.21
N ASN A 72 1.97 11.83 11.50
CA ASN A 72 1.93 12.86 12.55
C ASN A 72 0.56 13.52 12.76
N GLU A 73 -0.53 12.83 12.40
CA GLU A 73 -1.89 13.27 12.72
C GLU A 73 -2.22 13.13 14.22
N THR A 74 -3.47 13.41 14.60
CA THR A 74 -3.90 13.25 15.98
C THR A 74 -3.90 11.76 16.35
N PRO A 75 -3.26 11.34 17.47
CA PRO A 75 -3.19 9.94 17.83
C PRO A 75 -4.57 9.33 18.09
N LEU A 76 -4.82 8.13 17.56
CA LEU A 76 -5.93 7.28 17.95
C LEU A 76 -5.52 6.47 19.18
N ILE A 77 -6.38 6.45 20.21
CA ILE A 77 -6.15 5.70 21.45
C ILE A 77 -6.94 4.39 21.39
N PHE A 78 -6.28 3.27 21.66
CA PHE A 78 -6.90 1.97 21.84
C PHE A 78 -6.62 1.45 23.24
N THR A 79 -7.64 0.93 23.92
CA THR A 79 -7.48 0.23 25.18
C THR A 79 -7.79 -1.24 24.94
N THR A 80 -6.76 -2.08 25.05
CA THR A 80 -6.91 -3.51 24.80
C THR A 80 -7.74 -4.15 25.90
N PRO A 81 -8.84 -4.85 25.56
CA PRO A 81 -9.59 -5.62 26.54
C PRO A 81 -8.68 -6.63 27.25
N ILE A 82 -8.88 -6.79 28.55
CA ILE A 82 -8.24 -7.88 29.30
C ILE A 82 -8.98 -9.16 28.90
N GLY A 83 -8.31 -10.04 28.15
CA GLY A 83 -8.89 -11.28 27.68
C GLY A 83 -9.03 -12.31 28.81
N ASN A 84 -10.08 -13.14 28.75
CA ASN A 84 -10.13 -14.37 29.54
C ASN A 84 -9.13 -15.39 28.94
N GLU A 85 -8.73 -16.42 29.71
CA GLU A 85 -7.71 -17.38 29.26
C GLU A 85 -8.02 -18.08 27.92
N SER A 86 -9.29 -18.14 27.52
CA SER A 86 -9.76 -18.70 26.25
C SER A 86 -9.45 -17.83 25.02
N ASP A 87 -9.31 -16.52 25.17
CA ASP A 87 -9.42 -15.58 24.03
C ASP A 87 -8.05 -15.17 23.44
N SER A 88 -6.95 -15.61 24.04
CA SER A 88 -5.61 -15.07 23.72
C SER A 88 -4.94 -15.67 22.47
N HIS A 89 -5.60 -16.51 21.70
CA HIS A 89 -4.94 -17.17 20.55
C HIS A 89 -5.33 -16.56 19.22
N SER A 90 -6.34 -15.69 19.20
CA SER A 90 -6.79 -15.03 17.98
C SER A 90 -6.23 -13.61 17.91
N PRO A 91 -5.57 -13.23 16.80
CA PRO A 91 -5.20 -11.86 16.55
C PRO A 91 -6.45 -10.97 16.46
N PHE A 92 -6.40 -9.79 17.05
CA PHE A 92 -7.45 -8.77 17.00
C PHE A 92 -6.93 -7.49 16.36
N VAL A 93 -7.79 -6.81 15.61
CA VAL A 93 -7.47 -5.49 15.02
C VAL A 93 -7.44 -4.45 16.13
N PHE A 94 -6.27 -3.88 16.40
CA PHE A 94 -6.11 -2.77 17.34
C PHE A 94 -6.25 -1.41 16.66
N TYR A 95 -5.91 -1.35 15.37
CA TYR A 95 -5.94 -0.13 14.57
C TYR A 95 -6.24 -0.46 13.11
N GLU A 96 -7.04 0.39 12.47
CA GLU A 96 -7.34 0.34 11.04
C GLU A 96 -7.37 1.78 10.50
N ALA A 97 -6.78 2.00 9.32
CA ALA A 97 -6.90 3.26 8.60
C ALA A 97 -6.91 3.08 7.09
N ASN A 98 -7.55 4.04 6.40
CA ASN A 98 -7.70 4.10 4.95
C ASN A 98 -7.09 5.41 4.40
N PRO A 99 -5.77 5.63 4.47
CA PRO A 99 -5.16 6.85 3.95
C PRO A 99 -5.24 6.95 2.41
N ALA A 100 -5.00 8.15 1.88
CA ALA A 100 -4.85 8.32 0.44
C ALA A 100 -3.62 7.55 -0.07
N ASN A 101 -3.69 6.92 -1.25
CA ASN A 101 -2.56 6.19 -1.84
C ASN A 101 -1.27 7.01 -1.80
N GLY A 102 -0.26 6.54 -1.06
CA GLY A 102 1.00 7.25 -0.91
C GLY A 102 1.98 6.55 0.00
N ASN A 103 3.03 7.27 0.39
CA ASN A 103 3.97 6.82 1.42
C ASN A 103 3.54 7.37 2.77
N HIS A 104 3.49 6.50 3.76
CA HIS A 104 2.99 6.80 5.10
C HIS A 104 3.97 6.34 6.18
N SER A 105 3.87 6.95 7.35
CA SER A 105 4.56 6.54 8.56
C SER A 105 3.56 6.28 9.67
N LEU A 106 3.50 5.04 10.16
CA LEU A 106 2.72 4.66 11.33
C LEU A 106 3.64 4.59 12.55
N LEU A 107 3.30 5.31 13.61
CA LEU A 107 3.94 5.25 14.92
C LEU A 107 2.96 4.65 15.94
N ILE A 108 3.35 3.52 16.52
CA ILE A 108 2.63 2.83 17.59
C ILE A 108 3.37 3.10 18.90
N THR A 109 2.67 3.51 19.95
CA THR A 109 3.27 3.78 21.27
C THR A 109 2.48 3.07 22.36
N LEU A 110 3.14 2.35 23.27
CA LEU A 110 2.52 1.90 24.51
C LEU A 110 2.45 3.09 25.49
N GLU A 111 1.26 3.61 25.78
CA GLU A 111 1.09 4.73 26.71
C GLU A 111 1.12 4.25 28.17
N SER A 112 0.33 3.21 28.50
CA SER A 112 0.20 2.69 29.86
C SER A 112 -0.28 1.23 29.88
N GLY A 113 -0.28 0.61 31.07
CA GLY A 113 -0.67 -0.79 31.28
C GLY A 113 0.52 -1.75 31.26
N GLU A 114 0.25 -3.07 31.31
CA GLU A 114 1.31 -4.05 31.59
C GLU A 114 2.00 -4.61 30.36
N GLN A 115 1.29 -4.93 29.29
CA GLN A 115 1.89 -5.59 28.13
C GLN A 115 1.13 -5.32 26.84
N LEU A 116 1.80 -4.79 25.84
CA LEU A 116 1.33 -4.73 24.46
C LEU A 116 1.97 -5.86 23.66
N ASP A 117 1.15 -6.67 22.98
CA ASP A 117 1.59 -7.75 22.11
C ASP A 117 1.16 -7.45 20.66
N LEU A 118 2.14 -7.18 19.80
CA LEU A 118 1.94 -6.97 18.36
C LEU A 118 2.22 -8.27 17.61
N SER A 119 1.28 -8.69 16.77
CA SER A 119 1.37 -9.94 16.01
C SER A 119 1.86 -9.68 14.58
N PHE A 120 1.07 -8.98 13.77
CA PHE A 120 1.40 -8.64 12.40
C PHE A 120 0.67 -7.37 11.97
N ILE A 121 1.16 -6.76 10.89
CA ILE A 121 0.60 -5.58 10.25
C ILE A 121 0.25 -5.95 8.81
N VAL A 122 -0.96 -5.61 8.37
CA VAL A 122 -1.39 -5.80 6.99
C VAL A 122 -1.56 -4.43 6.35
N PHE A 123 -1.01 -4.23 5.16
CA PHE A 123 -1.30 -3.04 4.36
C PHE A 123 -1.48 -3.40 2.90
N ALA A 124 -2.27 -2.60 2.19
CA ALA A 124 -2.43 -2.77 0.76
C ALA A 124 -1.34 -2.00 0.02
N ASP A 125 -0.70 -2.62 -0.96
CA ASP A 125 0.20 -1.94 -1.87
C ASP A 125 -0.58 -0.80 -2.59
N PRO A 126 0.08 0.30 -2.99
CA PRO A 126 -0.59 1.33 -3.78
C PRO A 126 -1.19 0.65 -5.00
N GLU A 127 -2.47 0.92 -5.31
CA GLU A 127 -3.03 0.43 -6.55
C GLU A 127 -2.11 0.89 -7.67
N GLU A 128 -1.41 -0.07 -8.30
CA GLU A 128 -0.79 0.13 -9.59
C GLU A 128 -1.95 0.37 -10.55
N PHE A 129 -2.49 1.58 -10.55
CA PHE A 129 -3.30 2.04 -11.66
C PHE A 129 -2.42 1.78 -12.88
N PRO A 130 -2.89 0.98 -13.86
CA PRO A 130 -2.13 0.73 -15.07
C PRO A 130 -1.77 2.11 -15.57
N ALA A 131 -0.46 2.44 -15.55
CA ALA A 131 0.01 3.79 -15.75
C ALA A 131 -0.73 4.32 -16.97
N VAL A 132 -1.70 5.22 -16.75
CA VAL A 132 -2.54 5.68 -17.85
C VAL A 132 -1.53 6.21 -18.84
N PRO A 133 -1.39 5.62 -20.04
CA PRO A 133 -0.32 5.96 -20.94
C PRO A 133 -0.42 7.47 -21.10
N SER A 134 0.57 8.18 -20.54
CA SER A 134 0.47 9.61 -20.37
C SER A 134 0.27 10.15 -21.77
N SER A 135 -0.93 10.68 -22.01
CA SER A 135 -1.34 11.10 -23.35
C SER A 135 -0.58 12.34 -23.82
N SER A 136 0.48 12.72 -23.12
CA SER A 136 1.50 13.69 -23.53
C SER A 136 2.14 13.35 -24.89
N THR A 137 2.02 12.13 -25.39
CA THR A 137 2.49 11.78 -26.74
C THR A 137 1.50 12.20 -27.85
N LEU A 138 0.21 12.42 -27.55
CA LEU A 138 -0.81 12.72 -28.58
C LEU A 138 -0.90 14.20 -28.93
N ILE A 139 -0.59 15.11 -28.00
CA ILE A 139 -0.60 16.56 -28.28
C ILE A 139 0.67 16.97 -29.07
N GLY A 140 1.80 16.29 -28.86
CA GLY A 140 3.02 16.50 -29.66
C GLY A 140 2.90 16.05 -31.12
N GLY A 141 2.14 14.98 -31.39
CA GLY A 141 1.99 14.42 -32.75
C GLY A 141 1.23 15.34 -33.71
N ILE A 142 0.18 16.03 -33.24
CA ILE A 142 -0.62 16.92 -34.09
C ILE A 142 0.16 18.20 -34.43
N VAL A 143 0.90 18.76 -33.47
CA VAL A 143 1.72 19.96 -33.70
C VAL A 143 2.87 19.65 -34.67
N PHE A 144 3.53 18.49 -34.53
CA PHE A 144 4.61 18.09 -35.43
C PHE A 144 4.13 17.84 -36.86
N ALA A 145 2.95 17.23 -37.04
CA ALA A 145 2.34 17.03 -38.35
C ALA A 145 1.98 18.36 -39.04
N ALA A 146 1.40 19.32 -38.29
CA ALA A 146 1.04 20.63 -38.83
C ALA A 146 2.29 21.43 -39.26
N VAL A 147 3.35 21.43 -38.46
CA VAL A 147 4.61 22.11 -38.79
C VAL A 147 5.27 21.49 -40.02
N THR A 148 5.28 20.16 -40.13
CA THR A 148 5.89 19.46 -41.28
C THR A 148 5.17 19.76 -42.59
N VAL A 149 3.83 19.80 -42.57
CA VAL A 149 3.02 20.18 -43.73
C VAL A 149 3.28 21.64 -44.12
N MET A 150 3.40 22.54 -43.14
CA MET A 150 3.63 23.97 -43.42
C MET A 150 5.02 24.22 -44.01
N VAL A 151 6.06 23.58 -43.47
CA VAL A 151 7.43 23.64 -44.03
C VAL A 151 7.49 23.03 -45.43
N GLY A 152 6.83 21.88 -45.64
CA GLY A 152 6.73 21.26 -46.96
C GLY A 152 6.05 22.17 -47.99
N ALA A 153 4.94 22.82 -47.61
CA ALA A 153 4.24 23.78 -48.46
C ALA A 153 5.11 25.00 -48.81
N ILE A 154 5.85 25.54 -47.83
CA ILE A 154 6.78 26.65 -48.05
C ILE A 154 7.89 26.25 -49.04
N LEU A 155 8.48 25.06 -48.87
CA LEU A 155 9.53 24.57 -49.76
C LEU A 155 9.02 24.36 -51.19
N VAL A 156 7.83 23.77 -51.36
CA VAL A 156 7.19 23.60 -52.68
C VAL A 156 6.90 24.95 -53.32
N PHE A 157 6.33 25.90 -52.57
CA PHE A 157 6.07 27.26 -53.05
C PHE A 157 7.35 27.97 -53.49
N TYR A 158 8.41 27.88 -52.67
CA TYR A 158 9.72 28.42 -52.99
C TYR A 158 10.30 27.81 -54.27
N HIS A 159 10.16 26.49 -54.46
CA HIS A 159 10.63 25.80 -55.65
C HIS A 159 9.89 26.25 -56.92
N ILE A 160 8.57 26.45 -56.84
CA ILE A 160 7.74 26.95 -57.94
C ILE A 160 8.12 28.40 -58.27
N TYR A 161 8.29 29.24 -57.24
CA TYR A 161 8.68 30.64 -57.40
C TYR A 161 10.05 30.78 -58.08
N ARG A 162 11.03 29.98 -57.67
CA ARG A 162 12.37 29.95 -58.27
C ARG A 162 12.32 29.52 -59.74
N ARG A 163 11.49 28.55 -60.11
CA ARG A 163 11.30 28.13 -61.51
C ARG A 163 10.71 29.24 -62.39
N LYS A 164 9.83 30.08 -61.86
CA LYS A 164 9.22 31.18 -62.62
C LYS A 164 10.18 32.34 -62.87
N LYS A 165 11.13 32.61 -61.97
CA LYS A 165 12.12 33.68 -62.16
C LYS A 165 13.28 33.33 -63.10
N GLY A 166 13.48 32.04 -63.42
CA GLY A 166 14.56 31.58 -64.29
C GLY A 166 14.29 31.64 -65.80
N LYS A 167 13.18 32.23 -66.26
CA LYS A 167 12.80 32.26 -67.69
C LYS A 167 12.58 33.66 -68.25
N VAL A 168 13.43 34.61 -67.85
CA VAL A 168 13.59 35.88 -68.58
C VAL A 168 15.01 35.90 -69.17
N SER A 169 15.27 34.94 -70.06
CA SER A 169 16.33 35.09 -71.05
C SER A 169 15.65 35.63 -72.30
N GLY A 170 16.11 36.81 -72.74
CA GLY A 170 15.40 37.68 -73.67
C GLY A 170 15.16 37.11 -75.08
N PRO A 171 14.26 37.76 -75.85
CA PRO A 171 13.94 37.38 -77.20
C PRO A 171 15.07 37.80 -78.16
N GLY A 172 15.97 36.88 -78.48
CA GLY A 172 16.79 36.94 -79.68
C GLY A 172 16.05 36.27 -80.82
N TYR A 173 15.48 37.05 -81.74
CA TYR A 173 14.89 36.57 -82.98
C TYR A 173 15.94 35.86 -83.86
N SER A 174 15.57 34.74 -84.45
CA SER A 174 16.10 34.29 -85.73
C SER A 174 14.95 33.81 -86.60
N PRO A 175 14.67 34.44 -87.76
CA PRO A 175 13.60 34.04 -88.66
C PRO A 175 14.13 32.95 -89.60
N ASN A 176 13.49 31.78 -89.60
CA ASN A 176 13.56 30.91 -90.76
C ASN A 176 12.22 30.21 -90.96
N PRO A 177 11.56 30.39 -92.11
CA PRO A 177 10.27 29.78 -92.36
C PRO A 177 10.41 28.35 -92.90
N GLU A 178 9.33 27.61 -92.72
CA GLU A 178 8.84 26.56 -93.62
C GLU A 178 9.38 25.10 -93.45
N PRO A 179 8.65 24.08 -93.97
CA PRO A 179 7.35 23.60 -93.44
C PRO A 179 7.28 22.05 -93.41
N PHE A 180 6.07 21.52 -93.14
CA PHE A 180 5.64 20.14 -93.42
C PHE A 180 6.17 19.06 -92.45
N LEU A 181 5.45 18.00 -92.07
CA LEU A 181 4.11 17.48 -92.32
C LEU A 181 3.92 16.28 -91.38
N PHE A 182 2.66 15.91 -91.14
CA PHE A 182 2.18 14.57 -90.74
C PHE A 182 2.84 13.84 -89.55
N ALA A 183 2.03 13.56 -88.52
CA ALA A 183 1.46 12.23 -88.40
C ALA A 183 0.46 12.16 -87.23
N ALA A 184 -0.75 11.75 -87.58
CA ALA A 184 -1.77 11.32 -86.65
C ALA A 184 -1.27 10.17 -85.75
N ARG A 185 -1.68 10.17 -84.49
CA ARG A 185 -1.98 8.90 -83.81
C ARG A 185 -3.13 9.06 -82.82
N LEU A 186 -4.27 8.50 -83.23
CA LEU A 186 -5.35 8.10 -82.36
C LEU A 186 -4.82 7.25 -81.20
N ARG A 187 -5.34 7.47 -79.99
CA ARG A 187 -5.93 6.39 -79.19
C ARG A 187 -6.85 6.91 -78.08
N ARG A 188 -7.85 6.07 -77.85
CA ARG A 188 -9.15 6.26 -77.19
C ARG A 188 -9.06 6.07 -75.66
N PRO A 189 -10.17 6.31 -74.93
CA PRO A 189 -10.24 6.51 -73.49
C PRO A 189 -10.38 5.20 -72.71
N THR A 190 -10.08 5.24 -71.42
CA THR A 190 -10.57 4.25 -70.45
C THR A 190 -11.05 4.95 -69.18
N THR A 191 -12.39 5.03 -69.11
CA THR A 191 -13.19 5.33 -67.92
C THR A 191 -12.99 4.23 -66.88
N GLY A 192 -12.34 4.55 -65.77
CA GLY A 192 -12.21 3.67 -64.60
C GLY A 192 -13.17 4.12 -63.50
N SER A 193 -14.38 3.55 -63.49
CA SER A 193 -15.33 3.61 -62.38
C SER A 193 -14.81 2.72 -61.25
N SER A 194 -14.45 3.32 -60.11
CA SER A 194 -14.22 2.57 -58.87
C SER A 194 -15.48 2.66 -57.99
N VAL A 195 -16.23 1.56 -57.99
CA VAL A 195 -17.33 1.29 -57.06
C VAL A 195 -16.74 1.13 -55.66
N ALA A 196 -17.07 2.05 -54.74
CA ALA A 196 -16.79 1.90 -53.33
C ALA A 196 -17.94 1.10 -52.68
N VAL A 197 -17.63 -0.15 -52.31
CA VAL A 197 -18.51 -1.04 -51.53
C VAL A 197 -18.61 -0.48 -50.09
N ARG A 198 -19.79 0.02 -49.72
CA ARG A 198 -20.12 0.37 -48.33
C ARG A 198 -20.55 -0.90 -47.59
N HIS A 199 -19.72 -1.39 -46.69
CA HIS A 199 -20.16 -2.35 -45.66
C HIS A 199 -20.91 -1.59 -44.56
N SER A 200 -22.23 -1.72 -44.54
CA SER A 200 -23.06 -1.38 -43.38
C SER A 200 -22.85 -2.45 -42.30
N ARG A 201 -22.16 -2.11 -41.21
CA ARG A 201 -22.23 -2.89 -39.96
C ARG A 201 -23.53 -2.54 -39.24
N VAL A 202 -24.39 -3.54 -39.11
CA VAL A 202 -25.56 -3.56 -38.24
C VAL A 202 -25.04 -3.72 -36.80
N LEU A 203 -25.29 -2.73 -35.95
CA LEU A 203 -25.21 -2.86 -34.50
C LEU A 203 -26.60 -3.32 -34.03
N SER A 204 -26.75 -4.63 -33.78
CA SER A 204 -27.84 -5.13 -32.93
C SER A 204 -27.50 -4.76 -31.49
N ILE A 205 -28.28 -3.84 -30.94
CA ILE A 205 -28.40 -3.65 -29.49
C ILE A 205 -29.48 -4.64 -29.05
N ASP A 206 -29.11 -5.62 -28.24
CA ASP A 206 -30.04 -6.49 -27.55
C ASP A 206 -30.06 -6.08 -26.06
N PRO A 207 -31.16 -5.51 -25.55
CA PRO A 207 -31.35 -5.30 -24.12
C PRO A 207 -32.23 -6.42 -23.56
N SER A 208 -31.61 -7.53 -23.15
CA SER A 208 -32.29 -8.54 -22.34
C SER A 208 -31.69 -8.57 -20.93
N SER A 209 -32.38 -7.81 -20.08
CA SER A 209 -32.63 -8.09 -18.67
C SER A 209 -32.51 -9.56 -18.28
N HIS A 210 -31.59 -9.86 -17.37
CA HIS A 210 -31.72 -11.02 -16.47
C HIS A 210 -31.31 -10.62 -15.06
N SER A 211 -32.33 -10.33 -14.26
CA SER A 211 -32.31 -10.48 -12.81
C SER A 211 -32.09 -11.95 -12.47
N ALA A 212 -30.98 -12.26 -11.80
CA ALA A 212 -30.81 -13.53 -11.10
C ALA A 212 -30.35 -13.23 -9.68
N ILE A 213 -31.33 -13.27 -8.78
CA ILE A 213 -31.14 -13.49 -7.35
C ILE A 213 -30.45 -14.86 -7.24
N PHE A 214 -29.22 -14.89 -6.72
CA PHE A 214 -28.55 -16.13 -6.36
C PHE A 214 -28.39 -16.16 -4.85
N GLU A 215 -29.40 -16.77 -4.22
CA GLU A 215 -29.38 -17.25 -2.86
C GLU A 215 -28.53 -18.53 -2.85
N SER A 216 -27.33 -18.47 -2.28
CA SER A 216 -26.53 -19.66 -1.97
C SER A 216 -26.54 -19.88 -0.48
N ALA A 217 -27.47 -20.74 -0.06
CA ALA A 217 -27.39 -21.46 1.19
C ALA A 217 -26.17 -22.40 1.13
N VAL A 218 -25.18 -22.16 1.99
CA VAL A 218 -24.12 -23.14 2.28
C VAL A 218 -24.51 -23.86 3.56
N GLN A 219 -24.95 -25.11 3.39
CA GLN A 219 -25.02 -26.08 4.47
C GLN A 219 -23.61 -26.46 4.93
N PRO A 220 -23.37 -26.63 6.25
CA PRO A 220 -22.10 -27.12 6.76
C PRO A 220 -21.98 -28.65 6.56
N ALA A 221 -20.87 -29.08 5.95
CA ALA A 221 -20.47 -30.48 5.94
C ALA A 221 -19.94 -30.87 7.32
N SER A 222 -20.70 -31.70 8.02
CA SER A 222 -20.25 -32.49 9.17
C SER A 222 -19.22 -33.52 8.70
N ILE A 223 -17.99 -33.46 9.22
CA ILE A 223 -17.03 -34.55 9.14
C ILE A 223 -16.88 -35.15 10.53
N THR A 224 -17.30 -36.41 10.60
CA THR A 224 -17.28 -37.32 11.74
C THR A 224 -15.99 -38.14 11.72
N GLU A 225 -15.37 -38.26 12.90
CA GLU A 225 -14.50 -39.33 13.42
C GLU A 225 -13.26 -39.82 12.66
N SER A 226 -12.13 -39.82 13.39
CA SER A 226 -11.05 -40.82 13.44
C SER A 226 -9.85 -40.11 14.08
N SER A 227 -9.13 -40.57 15.09
CA SER A 227 -8.99 -41.87 15.74
C SER A 227 -8.26 -41.66 17.06
N TYR A 228 -8.67 -42.41 18.06
CA TYR A 228 -8.04 -42.61 19.35
C TYR A 228 -6.62 -43.16 19.19
N ILE A 229 -5.60 -42.47 19.72
CA ILE A 229 -4.32 -43.10 20.07
C ILE A 229 -4.10 -42.87 21.56
N ASP A 230 -4.26 -43.98 22.27
CA ASP A 230 -3.93 -44.20 23.67
C ASP A 230 -2.42 -44.47 23.73
N GLU A 231 -1.64 -43.53 24.27
CA GLU A 231 -0.22 -43.77 24.58
C GLU A 231 0.02 -43.65 26.08
N LYS A 232 -0.24 -44.76 26.78
CA LYS A 232 0.34 -45.05 28.09
C LYS A 232 1.85 -45.24 27.95
N ALA A 233 2.62 -44.19 28.18
CA ALA A 233 4.06 -44.29 28.42
C ALA A 233 4.38 -44.12 29.91
N SER A 234 4.38 -45.27 30.60
CA SER A 234 5.43 -45.73 31.52
C SER A 234 6.15 -44.67 32.37
N LEU A 235 5.69 -44.49 33.61
CA LEU A 235 6.54 -44.05 34.72
C LEU A 235 7.61 -45.12 34.99
N LYS A 236 8.87 -44.82 34.72
CA LYS A 236 9.98 -45.46 35.42
C LYS A 236 11.08 -44.43 35.71
N ASN A 237 11.01 -43.95 36.95
CA ASN A 237 12.07 -43.25 37.65
C ASN A 237 13.26 -44.21 37.86
N PRO A 238 14.50 -43.76 37.64
CA PRO A 238 15.52 -44.09 38.63
C PRO A 238 16.40 -42.87 38.97
N ASP A 239 16.46 -42.60 40.27
CA ASP A 239 17.62 -42.16 41.04
C ASP A 239 18.87 -41.74 40.25
N GLN A 240 19.16 -40.44 40.25
CA GLN A 240 20.55 -39.96 40.18
C GLN A 240 20.79 -38.78 41.13
N ARG A 241 21.14 -39.17 42.35
CA ARG A 241 22.44 -38.90 42.98
C ARG A 241 23.00 -37.47 42.84
N THR A 242 22.81 -36.73 43.94
CA THR A 242 23.71 -35.74 44.55
C THR A 242 25.13 -35.63 43.96
N SER A 243 25.48 -34.44 43.47
CA SER A 243 26.82 -33.87 43.65
C SER A 243 26.70 -32.36 43.83
N SER A 244 26.77 -31.96 45.10
CA SER A 244 26.98 -30.60 45.56
C SER A 244 28.40 -30.17 45.21
N GLU A 245 28.56 -29.28 44.23
CA GLU A 245 29.82 -28.57 44.01
C GLU A 245 29.63 -27.11 44.46
N ASN A 246 30.15 -26.84 45.65
CA ASN A 246 30.30 -25.51 46.23
C ASN A 246 31.30 -24.72 45.39
N ILE A 247 30.81 -23.87 44.48
CA ILE A 247 31.64 -22.84 43.85
C ILE A 247 31.60 -21.59 44.74
N VAL A 248 32.70 -21.38 45.45
CA VAL A 248 33.01 -20.16 46.18
C VAL A 248 33.30 -19.05 45.17
N LEU A 249 32.40 -18.06 45.09
CA LEU A 249 32.65 -16.81 44.38
C LEU A 249 33.41 -15.82 45.29
N PRO A 250 34.46 -15.14 44.78
CA PRO A 250 35.15 -14.10 45.53
C PRO A 250 34.27 -12.83 45.64
N ARG A 251 34.07 -12.44 46.90
CA ARG A 251 33.44 -11.21 47.36
C ARG A 251 34.19 -9.98 46.82
N SER A 252 33.61 -9.28 45.84
CA SER A 252 34.07 -7.93 45.45
C SER A 252 33.55 -6.88 46.43
N PRO A 253 34.37 -5.86 46.76
CA PRO A 253 34.07 -4.87 47.78
C PRO A 253 33.02 -3.86 47.33
N SER A 254 32.07 -3.62 48.23
CA SER A 254 31.11 -2.53 48.22
C SER A 254 31.79 -1.17 48.21
N VAL A 255 31.62 -0.41 47.12
CA VAL A 255 31.92 1.02 47.09
C VAL A 255 30.73 1.75 47.69
N HIS A 256 30.90 2.25 48.92
CA HIS A 256 30.03 3.26 49.51
C HIS A 256 30.11 4.55 48.68
N SER A 257 29.02 4.89 47.99
CA SER A 257 28.80 6.25 47.48
C SER A 257 27.76 6.93 48.36
N SER A 258 28.24 7.81 49.23
CA SER A 258 27.47 8.70 50.08
C SER A 258 26.92 9.84 49.21
N LEU A 259 25.64 9.79 48.84
CA LEU A 259 24.95 10.95 48.28
C LEU A 259 24.05 11.59 49.34
N GLN A 260 24.68 12.58 49.96
CA GLN A 260 24.18 13.82 50.54
C GLN A 260 22.67 14.09 50.39
N LEU A 261 21.99 14.12 51.54
CA LEU A 261 20.68 14.73 51.73
C LEU A 261 20.71 16.24 51.44
N HIS A 262 19.74 16.74 50.68
CA HIS A 262 19.20 18.10 50.78
C HIS A 262 17.67 18.03 50.84
N PRO A 263 17.02 18.67 51.83
CA PRO A 263 15.57 18.89 51.87
C PRO A 263 15.25 20.34 51.43
N PRO A 264 14.00 20.81 51.54
CA PRO A 264 12.95 20.71 50.54
C PRO A 264 12.56 22.09 49.97
N SER A 265 12.10 22.14 48.72
CA SER A 265 11.43 23.34 48.19
C SER A 265 9.93 23.10 48.11
N THR A 266 9.23 23.57 49.14
CA THR A 266 7.80 23.87 49.15
C THR A 266 7.45 24.87 48.05
N LEU A 267 6.55 24.48 47.14
CA LEU A 267 5.74 25.44 46.37
C LEU A 267 4.28 24.98 46.40
N HIS A 268 3.45 25.85 46.99
CA HIS A 268 2.01 25.83 46.95
C HIS A 268 1.47 26.33 45.59
N SER A 269 0.18 26.03 45.39
CA SER A 269 -0.79 26.56 44.41
C SER A 269 -1.02 25.64 43.21
N SER A 270 -2.23 25.39 42.74
CA SER A 270 -3.60 25.73 43.18
C SER A 270 -4.55 25.03 42.20
N THR A 271 -5.84 24.97 42.58
CA THR A 271 -7.01 24.82 41.71
C THR A 271 -7.16 23.51 40.93
N SER A 272 -7.91 22.61 41.58
CA SER A 272 -8.68 21.53 40.95
C SER A 272 -9.81 22.14 40.13
N ASP A 273 -9.72 22.01 38.80
CA ASP A 273 -10.86 22.06 37.89
C ASP A 273 -11.16 20.62 37.46
N ALA A 274 -12.38 20.17 37.73
CA ALA A 274 -12.86 18.86 37.33
C ALA A 274 -13.10 18.81 35.80
N PRO A 275 -12.63 17.78 35.09
CA PRO A 275 -13.00 17.61 33.68
C PRO A 275 -14.43 17.07 33.55
N PRO A 276 -15.16 17.44 32.49
CA PRO A 276 -16.51 16.96 32.24
C PRO A 276 -16.51 15.47 31.91
N SER A 277 -17.43 14.74 32.54
CA SER A 277 -17.73 13.34 32.25
C SER A 277 -18.25 13.21 30.82
N TYR A 278 -17.43 12.68 29.91
CA TYR A 278 -17.88 12.25 28.59
C TYR A 278 -18.42 10.83 28.68
N LYS A 279 -19.67 10.69 28.26
CA LYS A 279 -20.41 9.43 28.20
C LYS A 279 -19.99 8.69 26.92
N THR A 280 -19.08 7.73 27.04
CA THR A 280 -18.70 6.85 25.93
C THR A 280 -19.89 5.97 25.55
N VAL A 281 -20.40 6.15 24.32
CA VAL A 281 -21.42 5.27 23.72
C VAL A 281 -20.69 4.19 22.96
N TYR A 282 -20.65 2.97 23.51
CA TYR A 282 -20.18 1.80 22.78
C TYR A 282 -21.22 1.41 21.74
N ARG A 283 -20.88 1.53 20.46
CA ARG A 283 -21.64 0.92 19.37
C ARG A 283 -21.13 -0.49 19.18
N VAL A 284 -21.84 -1.46 19.73
CA VAL A 284 -21.59 -2.89 19.49
C VAL A 284 -22.05 -3.18 18.07
N SER A 285 -21.10 -3.38 17.16
CA SER A 285 -21.35 -3.96 15.85
C SER A 285 -21.46 -5.47 16.03
N GLN A 286 -22.69 -5.99 16.06
CA GLN A 286 -22.93 -7.43 15.94
C GLN A 286 -22.70 -7.81 14.47
N TRP A 287 -21.79 -8.76 14.26
CA TRP A 287 -21.69 -9.59 13.05
C TRP A 287 -22.39 -10.92 13.33
#